data_AF-V3ZBT2-F1
#
_entry.id   AF-V3ZBT2-F1
#
_cell.length_a   1.000
_cell.length_b   1.000
_cell.length_c   1.000
_cell.angle_alpha   90.00
_cell.angle_beta   90.00
_cell.angle_gamma   90.00
#
_symmetry.space_group_name_H-M   'P 1'
#
loop_
_entity.id
_entity.type
_entity.pdbx_description
1 polymer ?
#
loop_
_entity_poly.entity_id
_entity_poly.type
_entity_poly.pdbx_seq_one_letter_code
_entity_poly.pdbx_strand_id
1 'polypeptide(L)'
;MAVFKQKVLCWTLASATFAGLIYIMITVVFAVVLRTVDLIAIGSPDIEISRGFHTQWRSHQAEAFLASDIIVFIGHMITLIFTFILLIYVSREHFVMYMDTLKYYRRWLMVYTFFEFCFSVFEFSFYGNNTFRLEFLVFIWLYWLFRVAVNILFILVIQSREEEMKDEMAMELRFSEKKYSHSYA
;
A
#
# COMPACT_ATOMS: atom_id res chain seq x y z
N MET A 1 0.17 -1.47 25.64
CA MET A 1 -0.44 -1.61 24.30
C MET A 1 -0.98 -3.04 24.15
N ALA A 2 -2.02 -3.39 24.91
CA ALA A 2 -2.42 -4.79 25.16
C ALA A 2 -3.69 -5.26 24.42
N VAL A 3 -4.35 -4.38 23.65
CA VAL A 3 -5.67 -4.67 23.04
C VAL A 3 -5.56 -5.36 21.68
N PHE A 4 -4.40 -5.34 21.02
CA PHE A 4 -4.22 -5.86 19.66
C PHE A 4 -3.65 -7.28 19.55
N LYS A 5 -3.58 -8.04 20.64
CA LYS A 5 -2.85 -9.32 20.62
C LYS A 5 -3.51 -10.47 19.86
N GLN A 6 -4.82 -10.42 19.60
CA GLN A 6 -5.54 -11.51 18.90
C GLN A 6 -6.65 -11.04 17.95
N LYS A 7 -7.16 -9.81 18.13
CA LYS A 7 -8.26 -9.27 17.33
C LYS A 7 -8.04 -7.80 16.99
N VAL A 8 -8.39 -7.41 15.77
CA VAL A 8 -8.48 -6.02 15.31
C VAL A 8 -9.87 -5.82 14.72
N LEU A 9 -10.59 -4.79 15.16
CA LEU A 9 -11.92 -4.44 14.60
C LEU A 9 -12.89 -5.64 14.53
N CYS A 10 -12.91 -6.47 15.58
CA CYS A 10 -13.71 -7.70 15.70
C CYS A 10 -13.28 -8.89 14.81
N TRP A 11 -12.24 -8.74 13.98
CA TRP A 11 -11.70 -9.82 13.15
C TRP A 11 -10.47 -10.46 13.78
N THR A 12 -10.20 -11.72 13.43
CA THR A 12 -8.90 -12.33 13.69
C THR A 12 -7.83 -11.58 12.89
N LEU A 13 -6.60 -11.53 13.42
CA LEU A 13 -5.48 -10.85 12.75
C LEU A 13 -5.19 -11.41 11.36
N ALA A 14 -5.37 -12.72 11.16
CA ALA A 14 -5.27 -13.36 9.85
C ALA A 14 -6.32 -12.83 8.85
N SER A 15 -7.60 -12.78 9.25
CA SER A 15 -8.68 -12.26 8.38
C SER A 15 -8.53 -10.76 8.12
N ALA A 16 -8.12 -9.98 9.12
CA ALA A 16 -7.83 -8.57 8.96
C ALA A 16 -6.65 -8.32 8.00
N THR A 17 -5.60 -9.14 8.08
CA THR A 17 -4.46 -9.08 7.16
C THR A 17 -4.91 -9.41 5.73
N PHE A 18 -5.65 -10.49 5.54
CA PHE A 18 -6.14 -10.90 4.21
C PHE A 18 -7.05 -9.83 3.57
N ALA A 19 -8.04 -9.33 4.32
CA ALA A 19 -8.94 -8.30 3.83
C ALA A 19 -8.22 -6.98 3.50
N GLY A 20 -7.23 -6.59 4.30
CA GLY A 20 -6.43 -5.41 4.01
C GLY A 20 -5.50 -5.58 2.81
N LEU A 21 -4.97 -6.78 2.55
CA LEU A 21 -4.25 -7.08 1.30
C LEU A 21 -5.16 -6.92 0.08
N ILE A 22 -6.41 -7.39 0.15
CA ILE A 22 -7.40 -7.18 -0.93
C ILE A 22 -7.70 -5.69 -1.11
N TYR A 23 -7.91 -4.95 -0.02
CA TYR A 23 -8.12 -3.50 -0.07
C TYR A 23 -6.95 -2.77 -0.74
N ILE A 24 -5.70 -3.09 -0.36
CA ILE A 24 -4.53 -2.50 -0.99
C ILE A 24 -4.48 -2.85 -2.48
N MET A 25 -4.74 -4.10 -2.85
CA MET A 25 -4.73 -4.51 -4.25
C MET A 25 -5.74 -3.70 -5.07
N ILE A 26 -6.98 -3.59 -4.63
CA ILE A 26 -8.04 -2.83 -5.33
C ILE A 26 -7.66 -1.35 -5.44
N THR A 27 -7.26 -0.73 -4.33
CA THR A 27 -6.97 0.71 -4.31
C THR A 27 -5.69 1.06 -5.07
N VAL A 28 -4.66 0.20 -5.05
CA VAL A 28 -3.47 0.42 -5.87
C VAL A 28 -3.80 0.23 -7.35
N VAL A 29 -4.62 -0.76 -7.75
CA VAL A 29 -5.08 -0.87 -9.14
C VAL A 29 -5.82 0.40 -9.58
N PHE A 30 -6.73 0.91 -8.75
CA PHE A 30 -7.42 2.17 -9.07
C PHE A 30 -6.45 3.35 -9.19
N ALA A 31 -5.46 3.45 -8.29
CA ALA A 31 -4.42 4.48 -8.36
C ALA A 31 -3.58 4.38 -9.64
N VAL A 32 -3.22 3.16 -10.06
CA VAL A 32 -2.52 2.90 -11.32
C VAL A 32 -3.35 3.36 -12.51
N VAL A 33 -4.65 3.08 -12.52
CA VAL A 33 -5.54 3.55 -13.59
C VAL A 33 -5.55 5.07 -13.65
N LEU A 34 -5.73 5.77 -12.52
CA LEU A 34 -5.70 7.24 -12.48
C LEU A 34 -4.38 7.80 -13.03
N ARG A 35 -3.23 7.27 -12.57
CA ARG A 35 -1.91 7.71 -13.05
C ARG A 35 -1.69 7.40 -14.53
N THR A 36 -2.18 6.27 -15.02
CA THR A 36 -2.06 5.91 -16.44
C THR A 36 -2.89 6.86 -17.31
N VAL A 37 -4.07 7.25 -16.85
CA VAL A 37 -4.92 8.24 -17.52
C VAL A 37 -4.20 9.60 -17.61
N ASP A 38 -3.54 10.03 -16.52
CA ASP A 38 -2.76 11.27 -16.51
C ASP A 38 -1.56 11.19 -17.48
N LEU A 39 -0.80 10.09 -17.48
CA LEU A 39 0.32 9.87 -18.40
C LEU A 39 -0.12 9.85 -19.87
N ILE A 40 -1.26 9.23 -20.19
CA ILE A 40 -1.82 9.20 -21.54
C ILE A 40 -2.22 10.61 -21.99
N ALA A 41 -2.84 11.40 -21.11
CA ALA A 41 -3.23 12.77 -21.41
C ALA A 41 -2.02 13.69 -21.66
N ILE A 42 -0.89 13.43 -20.99
CA ILE A 42 0.37 14.14 -21.26
C ILE A 42 0.93 13.75 -22.63
N GLY A 43 0.86 12.47 -23.00
CA GLY A 43 1.47 11.93 -24.22
C GLY A 43 0.65 12.08 -25.51
N SER A 44 -0.67 12.32 -25.41
CA SER A 44 -1.56 12.38 -26.57
C SER A 44 -2.32 13.71 -26.62
N PRO A 45 -1.98 14.62 -27.55
CA PRO A 45 -2.67 15.91 -27.68
C PRO A 45 -4.13 15.78 -28.15
N ASP A 46 -4.50 14.64 -28.73
CA ASP A 46 -5.86 14.37 -29.25
C ASP A 46 -6.81 13.80 -28.18
N ILE A 47 -6.28 13.39 -27.02
CA ILE A 47 -7.10 12.88 -25.90
C ILE A 47 -7.41 14.05 -24.97
N GLU A 48 -8.49 14.77 -25.30
CA GLU A 48 -9.05 15.75 -24.39
C GLU A 48 -9.82 15.03 -23.29
N ILE A 49 -9.17 14.86 -22.14
CA ILE A 49 -9.90 14.63 -20.90
C ILE A 49 -10.72 15.90 -20.65
N SER A 50 -12.04 15.78 -20.47
CA SER A 50 -12.89 16.91 -20.10
C SER A 50 -12.35 17.54 -18.81
N ARG A 51 -11.95 18.82 -18.88
CA ARG A 51 -11.23 19.55 -17.82
C ARG A 51 -9.82 19.00 -17.50
N GLY A 52 -9.18 18.29 -18.43
CA GLY A 52 -7.78 17.82 -18.38
C GLY A 52 -6.79 18.91 -18.81
N PHE A 53 -5.51 18.78 -18.44
CA PHE A 53 -4.50 19.80 -18.75
C PHE A 53 -4.37 20.01 -20.25
N HIS A 54 -4.81 21.17 -20.76
CA HIS A 54 -4.44 21.57 -22.12
C HIS A 54 -2.92 21.79 -22.12
N THR A 55 -2.25 21.02 -22.97
CA THR A 55 -0.82 20.70 -23.08
C THR A 55 0.12 21.88 -23.36
N GLN A 56 -0.25 23.11 -23.02
CA GLN A 56 0.58 24.31 -23.21
C GLN A 56 1.53 24.62 -22.05
N TRP A 57 1.74 23.70 -21.10
CA TRP A 57 2.63 23.92 -19.96
C TRP A 57 4.10 23.72 -20.34
N ARG A 58 4.71 24.73 -20.96
CA ARG A 58 6.17 24.88 -21.17
C ARG A 58 6.94 25.23 -19.88
N SER A 59 6.48 24.81 -18.71
CA SER A 59 7.14 25.12 -17.44
C SER A 59 7.85 23.89 -16.87
N HIS A 60 9.00 24.11 -16.22
CA HIS A 60 9.77 23.09 -15.48
C HIS A 60 8.90 22.29 -14.46
N GLN A 61 7.72 22.80 -14.13
CA GLN A 61 6.75 22.11 -13.28
C GLN A 61 6.16 20.88 -13.99
N ALA A 62 5.94 20.91 -15.30
CA ALA A 62 5.42 19.77 -16.06
C ALA A 62 6.40 18.57 -16.04
N GLU A 63 7.70 18.85 -16.13
CA GLU A 63 8.74 17.83 -16.00
C GLU A 63 8.76 17.22 -14.59
N ALA A 64 8.55 18.05 -13.55
CA ALA A 64 8.46 17.58 -12.16
C ALA A 64 7.20 16.73 -11.90
N PHE A 65 6.05 17.09 -12.51
CA PHE A 65 4.83 16.29 -12.46
C PHE A 65 5.01 14.95 -13.15
N LEU A 66 5.58 14.93 -14.36
CA LEU A 66 5.86 13.69 -15.08
C LEU A 66 6.80 12.77 -14.29
N ALA A 67 7.85 13.34 -13.67
CA ALA A 67 8.76 12.57 -12.83
C ALA A 67 8.04 12.00 -11.58
N SER A 68 7.17 12.80 -10.95
CA SER A 68 6.30 12.35 -9.84
C SER A 68 5.44 11.15 -10.28
N ASP A 69 4.71 11.29 -11.39
CA ASP A 69 3.83 10.26 -11.93
C ASP A 69 4.58 8.94 -12.16
N ILE A 70 5.76 9.00 -12.77
CA ILE A 70 6.59 7.81 -13.04
C ILE A 70 7.06 7.15 -11.74
N ILE A 71 7.59 7.92 -10.78
CA ILE A 71 8.10 7.39 -9.51
C ILE A 71 6.98 6.72 -8.71
N VAL A 72 5.83 7.40 -8.60
CA VAL A 72 4.67 6.90 -7.86
C VAL A 72 4.07 5.67 -8.56
N PHE A 73 4.01 5.67 -9.90
CA PHE A 73 3.57 4.51 -10.69
C PHE A 73 4.45 3.28 -10.44
N ILE A 74 5.78 3.43 -10.44
CA ILE A 74 6.71 2.33 -10.10
C ILE A 74 6.44 1.84 -8.68
N GLY A 75 6.22 2.76 -7.73
CA GLY A 75 5.85 2.42 -6.35
C GLY A 75 4.56 1.59 -6.27
N HIS A 76 3.54 1.93 -7.07
CA HIS A 76 2.31 1.15 -7.19
C HIS A 76 2.58 -0.25 -7.74
N MET A 77 3.39 -0.38 -8.80
CA MET A 77 3.74 -1.69 -9.38
C MET A 77 4.43 -2.60 -8.38
N ILE A 78 5.43 -2.09 -7.65
CA ILE A 78 6.12 -2.85 -6.60
C ILE A 78 5.13 -3.29 -5.51
N THR A 79 4.26 -2.37 -5.07
CA THR A 79 3.25 -2.68 -4.06
C THR A 79 2.27 -3.76 -4.53
N LEU A 80 1.83 -3.73 -5.79
CA LEU A 80 0.97 -4.77 -6.36
C LEU A 80 1.65 -6.13 -6.37
N ILE A 81 2.91 -6.19 -6.84
CA ILE A 81 3.67 -7.44 -6.89
C ILE A 81 3.82 -8.03 -5.49
N PHE A 82 4.26 -7.24 -4.51
CA PHE A 82 4.40 -7.72 -3.13
C PHE A 82 3.07 -8.16 -2.52
N THR A 83 2.00 -7.40 -2.74
CA THR A 83 0.65 -7.72 -2.21
C THR A 83 0.15 -9.04 -2.82
N PHE A 84 0.37 -9.24 -4.11
CA PHE A 84 0.01 -10.49 -4.81
C PHE A 84 0.80 -11.69 -4.27
N ILE A 85 2.12 -11.56 -4.09
CA ILE A 85 2.96 -12.61 -3.49
C ILE A 85 2.46 -12.98 -2.09
N LEU A 86 2.13 -11.99 -1.27
CA LEU A 86 1.60 -12.21 0.08
C LEU A 86 0.25 -12.92 0.08
N LEU A 87 -0.65 -12.59 -0.85
CA LEU A 87 -1.92 -13.31 -1.00
C LEU A 87 -1.70 -14.79 -1.34
N ILE A 88 -0.71 -15.10 -2.18
CA ILE A 88 -0.33 -16.50 -2.47
C ILE A 88 0.23 -17.18 -1.20
N TYR A 89 1.10 -16.53 -0.43
CA TYR A 89 1.67 -17.16 0.77
C TYR A 89 0.67 -17.34 1.91
N VAL A 90 -0.28 -16.42 2.07
CA VAL A 90 -1.39 -16.58 3.02
C VAL A 90 -2.24 -17.82 2.67
N SER A 91 -2.39 -18.16 1.38
CA SER A 91 -3.21 -19.29 0.94
C SER A 91 -2.50 -20.65 0.93
N ARG A 92 -1.16 -20.70 1.05
CA ARG A 92 -0.37 -21.94 0.92
C ARG A 92 0.26 -22.45 2.21
N GLU A 93 -0.09 -21.89 3.37
CA GLU A 93 0.39 -22.31 4.70
C GLU A 93 1.93 -22.36 4.86
N HIS A 94 2.70 -21.69 3.99
CA HIS A 94 4.16 -21.62 4.11
C HIS A 94 4.58 -20.61 5.18
N PHE A 95 4.52 -21.03 6.44
CA PHE A 95 4.67 -20.17 7.62
C PHE A 95 5.95 -19.31 7.63
N VAL A 96 7.12 -19.90 7.38
CA VAL A 96 8.42 -19.18 7.43
C VAL A 96 8.54 -18.15 6.32
N MET A 97 8.26 -18.54 5.07
CA MET A 97 8.30 -17.64 3.92
C MET A 97 7.28 -16.51 4.06
N TYR A 98 6.10 -16.82 4.61
CA TYR A 98 5.06 -15.84 4.89
C TYR A 98 5.54 -14.81 5.93
N MET A 99 6.14 -15.24 7.05
CA MET A 99 6.63 -14.35 8.10
C MET A 99 7.71 -13.37 7.58
N ASP A 100 8.70 -13.86 6.86
CA ASP A 100 9.77 -13.02 6.31
C ASP A 100 9.23 -12.04 5.27
N THR A 101 8.39 -12.52 4.36
CA THR A 101 7.77 -11.67 3.33
C THR A 101 6.88 -10.59 3.96
N LEU A 102 6.11 -10.93 5.00
CA LEU A 102 5.25 -9.99 5.73
C LEU A 102 6.07 -8.87 6.37
N LYS A 103 7.23 -9.20 6.96
CA LYS A 103 8.16 -8.22 7.54
C LYS A 103 8.74 -7.27 6.49
N TYR A 104 9.17 -7.78 5.33
CA TYR A 104 9.67 -6.94 4.23
C TYR A 104 8.56 -6.07 3.67
N TYR A 105 7.37 -6.63 3.48
CA TYR A 105 6.21 -5.89 3.00
C TYR A 105 5.79 -4.78 3.95
N ARG A 106 5.78 -5.00 5.27
CA ARG A 106 5.52 -3.92 6.24
C ARG A 106 6.48 -2.76 6.05
N ARG A 107 7.78 -3.05 5.93
CA ARG A 107 8.82 -2.01 5.72
C ARG A 107 8.59 -1.26 4.42
N TRP A 108 8.33 -1.99 3.34
CA TRP A 108 8.00 -1.40 2.05
C TRP A 108 6.75 -0.52 2.14
N LEU A 109 5.66 -1.04 2.73
CA LEU A 109 4.39 -0.33 2.85
C LEU A 109 4.51 0.96 3.66
N MET A 110 5.33 0.98 4.71
CA MET A 110 5.65 2.22 5.44
C MET A 110 6.32 3.27 4.54
N VAL A 111 7.36 2.86 3.82
CA VAL A 111 8.11 3.74 2.91
C VAL A 111 7.22 4.22 1.77
N TYR A 112 6.49 3.30 1.13
CA TYR A 112 5.54 3.57 0.06
C TYR A 112 4.45 4.56 0.49
N THR A 113 3.84 4.34 1.66
CA THR A 113 2.78 5.24 2.18
C THR A 113 3.32 6.64 2.45
N PHE A 114 4.54 6.74 2.96
CA PHE A 114 5.20 8.04 3.16
C PHE A 114 5.49 8.76 1.84
N PHE A 115 6.06 8.06 0.85
CA PHE A 115 6.32 8.65 -0.47
C PHE A 115 5.03 9.07 -1.18
N GLU A 116 4.01 8.20 -1.19
CA GLU A 116 2.70 8.50 -1.79
C GLU A 116 2.08 9.76 -1.17
N PHE A 117 2.15 9.91 0.16
CA PHE A 117 1.69 11.11 0.83
C PHE A 117 2.47 12.36 0.42
N CYS A 118 3.82 12.30 0.41
CA CYS A 118 4.67 13.41 0.02
C CYS A 118 4.39 13.89 -1.42
N PHE A 119 4.25 12.96 -2.37
CA PHE A 119 3.94 13.30 -3.76
C PHE A 119 2.51 13.84 -3.92
N SER A 120 1.54 13.31 -3.16
CA SER A 120 0.17 13.83 -3.15
C SER A 120 0.10 15.27 -2.61
N VAL A 121 0.88 15.59 -1.57
CA VAL A 121 0.99 16.96 -1.03
C VAL A 121 1.71 17.88 -1.99
N PHE A 122 2.81 17.42 -2.60
CA PHE A 122 3.54 18.14 -3.64
C PHE A 122 2.58 18.53 -4.76
N GLU A 123 1.88 17.55 -5.35
CA GLU A 123 0.93 17.77 -6.42
C GLU A 123 -0.12 18.81 -6.01
N PHE A 124 -0.83 18.58 -4.91
CA PHE A 124 -1.87 19.48 -4.43
C PHE A 124 -1.39 20.93 -4.23
N SER A 125 -0.16 21.11 -3.75
CA SER A 125 0.41 22.44 -3.51
C SER A 125 0.58 23.26 -4.79
N PHE A 126 0.81 22.61 -5.93
CA PHE A 126 0.93 23.28 -7.24
C PHE A 126 -0.41 23.39 -7.98
N TYR A 127 -1.40 22.56 -7.66
CA TYR A 127 -2.74 22.64 -8.23
C TYR A 127 -3.58 23.85 -7.76
N GLY A 128 -3.21 24.49 -6.66
CA GLY A 128 -3.90 25.69 -6.14
C GLY A 128 -3.98 26.86 -7.13
N ASN A 129 -3.12 26.89 -8.15
CA ASN A 129 -3.13 27.92 -9.21
C ASN A 129 -4.18 27.69 -10.32
N ASN A 130 -4.88 26.55 -10.35
CA ASN A 130 -5.86 26.20 -11.38
C ASN A 130 -7.27 26.00 -10.77
N THR A 131 -7.94 27.11 -10.45
CA THR A 131 -9.27 27.17 -9.80
C THR A 131 -10.44 26.53 -10.57
N PHE A 132 -10.28 26.20 -11.86
CA PHE A 132 -11.35 25.64 -12.70
C PHE A 132 -11.60 24.13 -12.50
N ARG A 133 -10.85 23.44 -11.61
CA ARG A 133 -10.91 21.98 -11.40
C ARG A 133 -11.18 21.55 -9.95
N LEU A 134 -11.69 22.47 -9.13
CA LEU A 134 -11.78 22.31 -7.68
C LEU A 134 -12.40 20.96 -7.25
N GLU A 135 -13.50 20.52 -7.88
CA GLU A 135 -14.22 19.30 -7.48
C GLU A 135 -13.43 18.00 -7.74
N PHE A 136 -12.85 17.85 -8.94
CA PHE A 136 -12.06 16.66 -9.29
C PHE A 136 -10.76 16.61 -8.48
N LEU A 137 -10.15 17.77 -8.23
CA LEU A 137 -8.97 17.89 -7.38
C LEU A 137 -9.25 17.52 -5.93
N VAL A 138 -10.37 18.00 -5.37
CA VAL A 138 -10.81 17.68 -4.01
C VAL A 138 -11.09 16.18 -3.89
N PHE A 139 -11.75 15.57 -4.89
CA PHE A 139 -11.98 14.12 -4.90
C PHE A 139 -10.67 13.33 -4.88
N ILE A 140 -9.72 13.66 -5.77
CA ILE A 140 -8.42 12.99 -5.84
C ILE A 140 -7.66 13.14 -4.53
N TRP A 141 -7.65 14.34 -3.95
CA TRP A 141 -6.94 14.59 -2.69
C TRP A 141 -7.57 13.83 -1.51
N LEU A 142 -8.90 13.83 -1.40
CA LEU A 142 -9.61 13.06 -0.37
C LEU A 142 -9.37 11.55 -0.55
N TYR A 143 -9.31 11.06 -1.79
CA TYR A 143 -8.95 9.68 -2.09
C TYR A 143 -7.55 9.34 -1.60
N TRP A 144 -6.54 10.16 -1.86
CA TRP A 144 -5.17 9.93 -1.38
C TRP A 144 -5.08 9.99 0.15
N LEU A 145 -5.74 10.97 0.78
CA LEU A 145 -5.76 11.09 2.24
C LEU A 145 -6.43 9.89 2.90
N PHE A 146 -7.58 9.45 2.37
CA PHE A 146 -8.25 8.24 2.83
C PHE A 146 -7.35 7.01 2.70
N ARG A 147 -6.67 6.85 1.55
CA ARG A 147 -5.73 5.73 1.35
C ARG A 147 -4.57 5.76 2.33
N VAL A 148 -3.96 6.92 2.56
CA VAL A 148 -2.87 7.07 3.54
C VAL A 148 -3.36 6.68 4.94
N ALA A 149 -4.53 7.16 5.36
CA ALA A 149 -5.09 6.83 6.68
C ALA A 149 -5.34 5.32 6.83
N VAL A 150 -5.94 4.68 5.82
CA VAL A 150 -6.20 3.23 5.86
C VAL A 150 -4.91 2.42 5.75
N ASN A 151 -3.92 2.86 4.96
CA ASN A 151 -2.62 2.20 4.88
C ASN A 151 -1.87 2.26 6.22
N ILE A 152 -1.92 3.39 6.94
CA ILE A 152 -1.37 3.50 8.30
C ILE A 152 -2.04 2.50 9.24
N LEU A 153 -3.37 2.42 9.23
CA LEU A 153 -4.10 1.43 10.03
C LEU A 153 -3.66 0.00 9.66
N PHE A 154 -3.48 -0.27 8.36
CA PHE A 154 -3.07 -1.59 7.90
C PHE A 154 -1.63 -1.95 8.27
N ILE A 155 -0.70 -0.98 8.27
CA ILE A 155 0.66 -1.18 8.77
C ILE A 155 0.62 -1.67 10.23
N LEU A 156 -0.26 -1.11 11.06
CA LEU A 156 -0.45 -1.55 12.44
C LEU A 156 -1.01 -2.99 12.50
N VAL A 157 -1.98 -3.32 11.64
CA VAL A 157 -2.52 -4.70 11.54
C VAL A 157 -1.44 -5.70 11.17
N ILE A 158 -0.63 -5.41 10.14
CA ILE A 158 0.48 -6.26 9.71
C ILE A 158 1.49 -6.43 10.84
N GLN A 159 1.82 -5.35 11.55
CA GLN A 159 2.74 -5.42 12.68
C GLN A 159 2.22 -6.34 13.77
N SER A 160 0.94 -6.22 14.14
CA SER A 160 0.33 -7.12 15.13
C SER A 160 0.30 -8.57 14.66
N ARG A 161 0.06 -8.82 13.36
CA ARG A 161 0.12 -10.19 12.80
C ARG A 161 1.54 -10.76 12.81
N GLU A 162 2.56 -9.94 12.54
CA GLU A 162 3.95 -10.37 12.63
C GLU A 162 4.35 -10.74 14.07
N GLU A 163 3.89 -9.99 15.06
CA GLU A 163 4.12 -10.29 16.48
C GLU A 163 3.42 -11.59 16.90
N GLU A 164 2.16 -11.78 16.52
CA GLU A 164 1.40 -13.01 16.78
C GLU A 164 2.09 -14.25 16.19
N MET A 165 2.55 -14.17 14.94
CA MET A 165 3.27 -15.27 14.30
C MET A 165 4.60 -15.59 14.99
N LYS A 166 5.34 -14.57 15.48
CA LYS A 166 6.57 -14.83 16.23
C LYS A 166 6.31 -15.56 17.54
N ASP A 167 5.23 -15.21 18.23
CA ASP A 167 4.81 -15.86 19.46
C ASP A 167 4.36 -17.31 19.20
N GLU A 168 3.60 -17.56 18.13
CA GLU A 168 3.22 -18.91 17.66
C GLU A 168 4.47 -19.77 17.36
N MET A 169 5.43 -19.22 16.61
CA MET A 169 6.67 -19.91 16.27
C MET A 169 7.52 -20.26 17.51
N ALA A 170 7.66 -19.31 18.43
CA ALA A 170 8.40 -19.52 19.67
C ALA A 170 7.73 -20.60 20.54
N MET A 171 6.40 -20.68 20.51
CA MET A 171 5.65 -21.72 21.20
C MET A 171 5.90 -23.10 20.58
N GLU A 172 5.81 -23.23 19.25
CA GLU A 172 6.05 -24.49 18.54
C GLU A 172 7.47 -25.03 18.77
N LEU A 173 8.48 -24.17 18.73
CA LEU A 173 9.87 -24.55 19.00
C LEU A 173 10.04 -25.12 20.42
N ARG A 174 9.44 -24.50 21.42
CA ARG A 174 9.49 -24.96 22.83
C ARG A 174 8.80 -26.31 23.03
N PHE A 175 7.70 -26.57 22.32
CA PHE A 175 7.00 -27.86 22.39
C PHE A 175 7.73 -28.95 21.61
N SER A 176 8.38 -28.60 20.51
CA SER A 176 9.26 -29.50 19.75
C SER A 176 10.42 -29.99 20.63
N GLU A 177 11.15 -29.08 21.29
CA GLU A 177 12.27 -29.45 22.19
C GLU A 177 11.86 -30.41 23.31
N LYS A 178 10.69 -30.18 23.94
CA LYS A 178 10.16 -31.08 24.98
C LYS A 178 9.77 -32.47 24.45
N LYS A 179 9.31 -32.56 23.20
CA LYS A 179 8.96 -33.84 22.58
C LYS A 179 10.21 -34.69 22.33
N TYR A 180 11.33 -34.07 21.95
CA TYR A 180 12.60 -34.78 21.80
C TYR A 180 13.20 -35.18 23.14
N SER A 181 13.11 -34.36 24.19
CA SER A 181 13.65 -34.74 25.51
C SER A 181 12.94 -35.95 26.15
N HIS A 182 11.66 -36.18 25.84
CA HIS A 182 10.91 -37.34 26.33
C HIS A 182 11.07 -38.61 25.49
N SER A 183 11.68 -38.52 24.30
CA SER A 183 11.92 -39.71 23.46
C SER A 183 13.23 -40.44 23.80
N TYR A 184 14.08 -39.84 24.66
CA TYR A 184 15.39 -40.37 25.05
C TYR A 184 15.48 -40.73 26.55
N ALA A 185 14.35 -40.75 27.27
CA ALA A 185 14.24 -41.18 28.66
C ALA A 185 13.38 -42.43 28.75
#